data_AF-A0A9X9A4V6-F1
#
_entry.id   AF-A0A9X9A4V6-F1
#
_cell.length_a   1.000
_cell.length_b   1.000
_cell.length_c   1.000
_cell.angle_alpha   90.00
_cell.angle_beta   90.00
_cell.angle_gamma   90.00
#
_symmetry.space_group_name_H-M   'P 1'
#
loop_
_entity.id
_entity.type
_entity.pdbx_description
1 polymer ?
#
loop_
_entity_poly.entity_id
_entity_poly.type
_entity_poly.pdbx_seq_one_letter_code
_entity_poly.pdbx_strand_id
1 'polypeptide(L)'
;EGPTLIETLTFRYGPHTMAGDDPTRYRTKDIENEWEQKDPIVRFRKFLEAKGLWSQEVEETVIEEAKEDIKQAIAKADQAPKQKVTDLMEIMYEKMPYNLAEQYEIYKEKESK
;
A
#
# COMPACT_ATOMS: atom_id res chain seq x y z
N GLU A 1 -7.43 30.56 10.11
CA GLU A 1 -7.31 30.25 8.67
C GLU A 1 -7.93 28.88 8.45
N GLY A 2 -9.10 28.82 7.83
CA GLY A 2 -9.95 27.60 7.77
C GLY A 2 -9.38 26.48 6.87
N PRO A 3 -10.20 25.50 6.49
CA PRO A 3 -9.73 24.40 5.64
C PRO A 3 -9.42 24.86 4.22
N THR A 4 -8.52 24.13 3.55
CA THR A 4 -8.16 24.30 2.14
C THR A 4 -8.31 22.97 1.42
N LEU A 5 -8.89 22.99 0.22
CA LEU A 5 -8.91 21.86 -0.70
C LEU A 5 -7.75 21.98 -1.70
N ILE A 6 -7.05 20.87 -1.93
CA ILE A 6 -5.98 20.78 -2.93
C ILE A 6 -6.33 19.62 -3.87
N GLU A 7 -6.36 19.89 -5.18
CA GLU A 7 -6.51 18.88 -6.22
C GLU A 7 -5.18 18.66 -6.93
N THR A 8 -4.70 17.41 -6.96
CA THR A 8 -3.48 17.03 -7.68
C THR A 8 -3.82 16.20 -8.90
N LEU A 9 -3.62 16.76 -10.08
CA LEU A 9 -3.81 16.05 -11.34
C LEU A 9 -2.68 15.03 -11.54
N THR A 10 -3.01 13.75 -11.43
CA THR A 10 -2.06 12.61 -11.52
C THR A 10 -2.65 11.47 -12.35
N PHE A 11 -1.87 10.41 -12.56
CA PHE A 11 -2.27 9.24 -13.33
C PHE A 11 -1.79 7.94 -12.70
N ARG A 12 -2.65 6.93 -12.71
CA ARG A 12 -2.36 5.58 -12.22
C ARG A 12 -1.96 4.70 -13.41
N TYR A 13 -0.68 4.37 -13.51
CA TYR A 13 -0.18 3.51 -14.59
C TYR A 13 -0.74 2.10 -14.54
N GLY A 14 -0.88 1.53 -13.34
CA GLY A 14 -1.49 0.21 -13.17
C GLY A 14 -3.02 0.19 -13.29
N PRO A 15 -3.61 -1.01 -13.18
CA PRO A 15 -5.05 -1.19 -13.05
C PRO A 15 -5.60 -0.59 -11.76
N HIS A 16 -6.92 -0.49 -11.66
CA HIS A 16 -7.62 0.00 -10.48
C HIS A 16 -7.27 -0.83 -9.25
N THR A 17 -7.29 -2.14 -9.40
CA THR A 17 -6.84 -3.10 -8.40
C THR A 17 -6.30 -4.34 -9.12
N MET A 18 -5.67 -5.25 -8.38
CA MET A 18 -5.28 -6.56 -8.90
C MET A 18 -6.44 -7.57 -8.95
N ALA A 19 -7.63 -7.20 -8.45
CA ALA A 19 -8.78 -8.09 -8.32
C ALA A 19 -9.63 -8.18 -9.61
N GLY A 20 -8.97 -8.22 -10.77
CA GLY A 20 -9.62 -8.43 -12.07
C GLY A 20 -9.91 -7.17 -12.90
N ASP A 21 -9.36 -6.01 -12.53
CA ASP A 21 -9.45 -4.82 -13.39
C ASP A 21 -8.49 -4.92 -14.58
N ASP A 22 -9.01 -4.60 -15.77
CA ASP A 22 -8.25 -4.55 -17.02
C ASP A 22 -8.44 -3.18 -17.68
N PRO A 23 -7.41 -2.32 -17.66
CA PRO A 23 -7.50 -0.97 -18.18
C PRO A 23 -7.74 -0.90 -19.68
N THR A 24 -7.33 -1.92 -20.44
CA THR A 24 -7.50 -1.92 -21.90
C THR A 24 -8.98 -1.91 -22.31
N ARG A 25 -9.89 -2.22 -21.37
CA ARG A 25 -11.33 -2.17 -21.57
C ARG A 25 -11.91 -0.76 -21.57
N TYR A 26 -11.20 0.22 -20.99
CA TYR A 26 -11.75 1.56 -20.74
C TYR A 26 -10.79 2.73 -20.95
N ARG A 27 -9.50 2.48 -21.23
CA ARG A 27 -8.54 3.52 -21.62
C ARG A 27 -7.67 3.09 -22.78
N THR A 28 -7.19 4.07 -23.53
CA THR A 28 -6.32 3.87 -24.70
C THR A 28 -4.86 3.94 -24.29
N LYS A 29 -4.00 3.29 -25.09
CA LYS A 29 -2.54 3.40 -24.95
C LYS A 29 -2.05 4.84 -25.17
N ASP A 30 -2.75 5.63 -25.99
CA ASP A 30 -2.35 7.02 -26.25
C ASP A 30 -2.36 7.87 -24.96
N ILE A 31 -3.39 7.69 -24.13
CA ILE A 31 -3.47 8.36 -22.83
C ILE A 31 -2.38 7.84 -21.89
N GLU A 32 -2.15 6.53 -21.84
CA GLU A 32 -1.08 5.96 -21.00
C GLU A 32 0.30 6.52 -21.39
N ASN A 33 0.61 6.54 -22.68
CA ASN A 33 1.87 7.07 -23.22
C ASN A 33 2.03 8.57 -22.92
N GLU A 34 0.96 9.36 -23.06
CA GLU A 34 0.98 10.79 -22.73
C GLU A 34 1.38 11.02 -21.27
N TRP A 35 0.83 10.22 -20.36
CA TRP A 35 1.08 10.35 -18.92
C TRP A 35 2.42 9.76 -18.50
N GLU A 36 2.92 8.73 -19.17
CA GLU A 36 4.26 8.18 -18.93
C GLU A 36 5.35 9.25 -19.17
N GLN A 37 5.19 10.11 -20.19
CA GLN A 37 6.10 11.24 -20.41
C GLN A 37 6.06 12.28 -19.28
N LYS A 38 5.04 12.25 -18.42
CA LYS A 38 4.86 13.15 -17.27
C LYS A 38 5.33 12.52 -15.96
N ASP A 39 6.06 11.41 -15.98
CA ASP A 39 6.54 10.73 -14.78
C ASP A 39 7.23 11.71 -13.79
N PRO A 40 6.73 11.83 -12.54
CA PRO A 40 7.32 12.69 -11.53
C PRO A 40 8.77 12.31 -11.18
N ILE A 41 9.12 11.02 -11.25
CA ILE A 41 10.49 10.55 -10.96
C ILE A 41 11.44 11.06 -12.04
N VAL A 42 11.05 11.00 -13.32
CA VAL A 42 11.88 11.47 -14.44
C VAL A 42 12.18 12.95 -14.34
N ARG A 43 11.17 13.80 -14.08
CA ARG A 43 11.38 15.25 -13.99
C ARG A 43 12.22 15.62 -12.77
N PHE A 44 12.04 14.94 -11.64
CA PHE A 44 12.75 15.25 -10.40
C PHE A 44 14.20 14.76 -10.45
N ARG A 45 14.44 13.58 -11.03
CA ARG A 45 15.78 13.08 -11.35
C ARG A 45 16.58 14.12 -12.14
N LYS A 46 16.05 14.57 -13.29
CA LYS A 46 16.71 15.58 -14.15
C LYS A 46 17.02 16.87 -13.39
N PHE A 47 16.11 17.31 -12.54
CA PHE A 47 16.30 18.50 -11.71
C PHE A 47 17.47 18.34 -10.72
N LEU A 48 17.57 17.18 -10.07
CA LEU A 48 18.65 16.90 -9.11
C LEU A 48 19.99 16.65 -9.80
N GLU A 49 20.01 15.94 -10.93
CA GLU A 49 21.20 15.74 -11.77
C GLU A 49 21.78 17.09 -12.24
N ALA A 50 20.93 18.01 -12.68
CA ALA A 50 21.34 19.35 -13.08
C ALA A 50 21.97 20.16 -11.94
N LYS A 51 21.74 19.76 -10.69
CA LYS A 51 22.34 20.36 -9.49
C LYS A 51 23.54 19.56 -8.95
N GLY A 52 23.91 18.45 -9.57
CA GLY A 52 24.93 17.54 -9.07
C GLY A 52 24.54 16.82 -7.77
N LEU A 53 23.24 16.68 -7.51
CA LEU A 53 22.68 16.07 -6.29
C LEU A 53 22.15 14.65 -6.49
N TRP A 54 22.21 14.14 -7.72
CA TRP A 54 21.77 12.78 -8.06
C TRP A 54 22.76 12.14 -9.04
N SER A 55 22.94 10.83 -8.91
CA SER A 55 23.77 10.01 -9.80
C SER A 55 23.15 8.63 -9.94
N GLN A 56 23.58 7.89 -10.96
CA GLN A 56 23.17 6.50 -11.15
C GLN A 56 23.54 5.61 -9.96
N GLU A 57 24.69 5.83 -9.32
CA GLU A 57 25.12 5.08 -8.13
C GLU A 57 24.15 5.27 -6.94
N VAL A 58 23.72 6.52 -6.71
CA VAL A 58 22.71 6.81 -5.68
C VAL A 58 21.38 6.14 -6.02
N GLU A 59 20.98 6.17 -7.29
CA GLU A 59 19.74 5.53 -7.75
C GLU A 59 19.74 4.02 -7.53
N GLU A 60 20.82 3.34 -7.94
CA GLU A 60 20.98 1.91 -7.76
C GLU A 60 20.98 1.53 -6.27
N THR A 61 21.65 2.34 -5.44
CA THR A 61 21.66 2.15 -3.98
C THR A 61 20.25 2.20 -3.40
N VAL A 62 19.48 3.25 -3.71
CA VAL A 62 18.10 3.39 -3.22
C VAL A 62 17.18 2.27 -3.71
N ILE A 63 17.38 1.80 -4.94
CA ILE A 63 16.61 0.67 -5.49
C ILE A 63 16.92 -0.63 -4.72
N GLU A 64 18.19 -0.93 -4.46
CA GLU A 64 18.57 -2.15 -3.73
C GLU A 64 18.14 -2.10 -2.26
N GLU A 65 18.27 -0.94 -1.60
CA GLU A 65 17.73 -0.71 -0.26
C GLU A 65 16.23 -0.97 -0.22
N ALA A 66 15.46 -0.40 -1.14
CA ALA A 66 14.02 -0.61 -1.21
C ALA A 66 13.64 -2.08 -1.44
N LYS A 67 14.41 -2.82 -2.26
CA LYS A 67 14.18 -4.26 -2.48
C LYS A 67 14.40 -5.06 -1.21
N GLU A 68 15.48 -4.79 -0.47
CA GLU A 68 15.77 -5.49 0.77
C GLU A 68 14.75 -5.13 1.85
N ASP A 69 14.33 -3.87 1.96
CA ASP A 69 13.27 -3.43 2.87
C ASP A 69 11.95 -4.15 2.59
N ILE A 70 11.54 -4.24 1.32
CA ILE A 70 10.31 -4.96 0.92
C ILE A 70 10.42 -6.45 1.28
N LYS A 71 11.58 -7.06 1.03
CA LYS A 71 11.83 -8.48 1.35
C LYS A 71 11.78 -8.75 2.85
N GLN A 72 12.35 -7.87 3.66
CA GLN A 72 12.27 -7.99 5.12
C GLN A 72 10.85 -7.75 5.63
N ALA A 73 10.14 -6.77 5.06
CA ALA A 73 8.77 -6.46 5.43
C ALA A 73 7.82 -7.63 5.13
N ILE A 74 7.94 -8.29 3.97
CA ILE A 74 7.11 -9.45 3.65
C ILE A 74 7.43 -10.64 4.55
N ALA A 75 8.72 -10.91 4.82
CA ALA A 75 9.12 -11.98 5.73
C ALA A 75 8.61 -11.73 7.16
N LYS A 76 8.61 -10.48 7.62
CA LYS A 76 8.03 -10.08 8.90
C LYS A 76 6.51 -10.22 8.91
N ALA A 77 5.84 -9.87 7.83
CA ALA A 77 4.39 -10.03 7.69
C ALA A 77 3.97 -11.51 7.72
N ASP A 78 4.74 -12.39 7.07
CA ASP A 78 4.51 -13.84 7.07
C ASP A 78 4.68 -14.47 8.46
N GLN A 79 5.49 -13.85 9.33
CA GLN A 79 5.66 -14.28 10.71
C GLN A 79 4.56 -13.77 11.64
N ALA A 80 3.71 -12.84 11.18
CA ALA A 80 2.60 -12.37 12.00
C ALA A 80 1.66 -13.56 12.31
N PRO A 81 1.24 -13.73 13.57
CA PRO A 81 0.31 -14.81 13.91
C PRO A 81 -0.98 -14.65 13.12
N LYS A 82 -1.54 -15.77 12.67
CA LYS A 82 -2.85 -15.77 12.03
C LYS A 82 -3.88 -15.26 13.03
N GLN A 83 -4.74 -14.36 12.55
CA GLN A 83 -5.83 -13.81 13.34
C GLN A 83 -6.81 -14.92 13.73
N LYS A 84 -7.24 -14.89 14.99
CA LYS A 84 -8.32 -15.71 15.55
C LYS A 84 -9.64 -14.94 15.47
N VAL A 85 -10.75 -15.65 15.69
CA VAL A 85 -12.06 -14.98 15.77
C VAL A 85 -12.15 -14.17 17.05
N THR A 86 -11.57 -14.67 18.15
CA THR A 86 -11.47 -13.96 19.43
C THR A 86 -10.71 -12.63 19.30
N ASP A 87 -9.59 -12.60 18.56
CA ASP A 87 -8.83 -11.36 18.29
C ASP A 87 -9.72 -10.28 17.66
N LEU A 88 -10.56 -10.67 16.69
CA LEU A 88 -11.47 -9.74 16.01
C LEU A 88 -12.53 -9.21 16.98
N MET A 89 -13.06 -10.05 17.88
CA MET A 89 -14.08 -9.66 18.86
C MET A 89 -13.55 -8.69 19.91
N GLU A 90 -12.30 -8.88 20.36
CA GLU A 90 -11.66 -8.02 21.36
C GLU A 90 -11.48 -6.58 20.88
N ILE A 91 -11.33 -6.37 19.58
CA ILE A 91 -11.12 -5.04 18.99
C ILE A 91 -12.43 -4.37 18.49
N MET A 92 -13.60 -4.99 18.72
CA MET A 92 -14.89 -4.43 18.24
C MET A 92 -15.41 -3.29 19.11
N TYR A 93 -15.30 -3.42 20.44
CA TYR A 93 -15.84 -2.47 21.41
C TYR A 93 -14.89 -2.38 22.60
N GLU A 94 -14.78 -1.19 23.21
CA GLU A 94 -14.03 -1.01 24.46
C GLU A 94 -14.54 -1.95 25.57
N LYS A 95 -15.87 -2.08 25.68
CA LYS A 95 -16.54 -3.04 26.54
C LYS A 95 -17.41 -3.95 25.71
N MET A 96 -17.12 -5.25 25.77
CA MET A 96 -17.84 -6.25 25.00
C MET A 96 -19.32 -6.31 25.42
N PRO A 97 -20.27 -6.09 24.49
CA PRO A 97 -21.70 -6.26 24.77
C PRO A 97 -22.04 -7.73 24.99
N TYR A 98 -23.16 -8.00 25.65
CA TYR A 98 -23.55 -9.33 26.11
C TYR A 98 -23.45 -10.42 25.03
N ASN A 99 -23.99 -10.15 23.84
CA ASN A 99 -23.99 -11.09 22.72
C ASN A 99 -22.58 -11.44 22.22
N LEU A 100 -21.64 -10.49 22.27
CA LEU A 100 -20.25 -10.75 21.90
C LEU A 100 -19.51 -11.50 23.01
N ALA A 101 -19.81 -11.22 24.28
CA ALA A 101 -19.23 -11.97 25.40
C ALA A 101 -19.63 -13.46 25.36
N GLU A 102 -20.88 -13.75 25.03
CA GLU A 102 -21.35 -15.12 24.81
C GLU A 102 -20.62 -15.80 23.63
N GLN A 103 -20.49 -15.12 22.49
CA GLN A 103 -19.79 -15.65 21.33
C GLN A 103 -18.29 -15.83 21.58
N TYR A 104 -17.67 -14.92 22.35
CA TYR A 104 -16.26 -14.97 22.68
C TYR A 104 -15.89 -16.26 23.41
N GLU A 105 -16.66 -16.65 24.45
CA GLU A 105 -16.40 -17.90 25.17
C GLU A 105 -16.55 -19.14 24.26
N ILE A 106 -17.53 -19.13 23.35
CA ILE A 106 -17.71 -20.22 22.36
C ILE A 106 -16.48 -20.36 21.45
N TYR A 107 -15.97 -19.25 20.91
CA TYR A 107 -14.83 -19.28 20.00
C TYR A 107 -13.50 -19.52 20.72
N LYS A 108 -13.35 -19.02 21.94
CA LYS A 108 -12.20 -19.29 22.81
C LYS A 108 -12.07 -20.78 23.11
N GLU A 109 -13.17 -21.47 23.43
CA GLU A 109 -13.15 -22.91 23.61
C GLU A 109 -12.81 -23.64 22.30
N LYS A 110 -13.38 -23.21 21.17
CA LYS A 110 -13.08 -23.80 19.84
C LYS A 110 -11.60 -23.67 19.46
N GLU A 111 -10.96 -22.55 19.79
CA GLU A 111 -9.56 -22.24 19.47
C GLU A 111 -8.55 -22.85 20.45
N SER A 112 -9.02 -23.45 21.55
CA SER A 112 -8.17 -24.18 22.51
C SER A 112 -7.79 -25.59 22.06
N LYS A 113 -8.32 -26.03 20.91
CA LYS A 113 -8.03 -27.30 20.23
C LYS A 113 -7.07 -27.09 19.08
#